data_AF-A0A938D032-F1
#
_entry.id   AF-A0A938D032-F1
#
_cell.length_a   1.000
_cell.length_b   1.000
_cell.length_c   1.000
_cell.angle_alpha   90.00
_cell.angle_beta   90.00
_cell.angle_gamma   90.00
#
_symmetry.space_group_name_H-M   'P 1'
#
loop_
_entity.id
_entity.type
_entity.pdbx_description
1 polymer ?
#
loop_
_entity_poly.entity_id
_entity_poly.type
_entity_poly.pdbx_seq_one_letter_code
_entity_poly.pdbx_strand_id
1 'polypeptide(L)' 'MSRQFGPTRGELIFRAIVSVLGLAFVGFVVWKRGVPDGPALVEVVGVAVALFGGTLALSIWRLIKRDHP' A
#
# COMPACT_ATOMS: atom_id res chain seq x y z
N MET A 1 7.99 -16.95 18.02
CA MET A 1 9.09 -15.95 18.09
C MET A 1 8.48 -14.62 18.49
N SER A 2 8.76 -14.12 19.69
CA SER A 2 8.44 -12.75 20.06
C SER A 2 9.16 -11.81 19.08
N ARG A 3 8.41 -11.08 18.26
CA ARG A 3 8.97 -10.13 17.28
C ARG A 3 9.40 -8.84 17.98
N GLN A 4 10.47 -8.93 18.77
CA GLN A 4 11.14 -7.77 19.36
C GLN A 4 11.59 -6.75 18.29
N PHE A 5 11.86 -7.21 17.06
CA PHE A 5 12.36 -6.39 15.95
C PHE A 5 11.34 -6.19 14.81
N GLY A 6 10.04 -6.35 15.11
CA GLY A 6 8.97 -6.11 14.15
C GLY A 6 8.56 -4.63 14.08
N PRO A 7 7.92 -4.19 12.98
CA PRO A 7 7.34 -2.85 12.92
C PRO A 7 6.27 -2.71 14.00
N THR A 8 6.31 -1.59 14.72
CA THR A 8 5.35 -1.29 15.79
C THR A 8 3.93 -1.13 15.24
N ARG A 9 2.93 -1.19 16.13
CA ARG A 9 1.53 -0.91 15.75
C ARG A 9 1.37 0.45 15.05
N GLY A 10 2.06 1.47 15.54
CA GLY A 10 2.02 2.82 14.98
C GLY A 10 2.58 2.89 13.56
N GLU A 11 3.72 2.24 13.31
CA GLU A 11 4.32 2.17 11.97
C GLU A 11 3.43 1.40 10.98
N LEU A 12 2.79 0.31 11.42
CA LEU A 12 1.87 -0.44 10.56
C LEU A 12 0.65 0.40 10.16
N ILE A 13 0.08 1.16 11.10
CA ILE A 13 -1.03 2.07 10.84
C ILE A 13 -0.59 3.19 9.89
N PHE A 14 0.57 3.80 10.14
CA PHE A 14 1.13 4.84 9.26
C PHE A 14 1.31 4.31 7.83
N ARG A 15 1.95 3.14 7.68
CA ARG A 15 2.12 2.48 6.38
C ARG A 15 0.78 2.24 5.69
N ALA A 16 -0.22 1.75 6.42
CA ALA A 16 -1.55 1.51 5.87
C ALA A 16 -2.21 2.83 5.39
N ILE A 17 -2.18 3.89 6.19
CA ILE A 17 -2.75 5.20 5.82
C ILE A 17 -2.06 5.76 4.57
N VAL A 18 -0.73 5.77 4.54
CA VAL A 18 0.05 6.24 3.38
C VAL A 18 -0.27 5.42 2.13
N SER A 19 -0.39 4.09 2.26
CA SER A 19 -0.76 3.23 1.14
C SER A 19 -2.18 3.48 0.63
N VAL A 20 -3.16 3.69 1.51
CA VAL A 20 -4.52 4.07 1.12
C VAL A 20 -4.51 5.39 0.36
N LEU A 21 -3.81 6.40 0.87
CA LEU A 21 -3.70 7.69 0.20
C LEU A 21 -3.01 7.54 -1.17
N GLY A 22 -1.91 6.79 -1.26
CA GLY A 22 -1.20 6.53 -2.51
C GLY A 22 -2.10 5.87 -3.56
N LEU A 23 -2.84 4.83 -3.19
CA LEU A 23 -3.80 4.17 -4.09
C LEU A 23 -4.95 5.11 -4.48
N ALA A 24 -5.45 5.92 -3.55
CA ALA A 24 -6.48 6.91 -3.84
C ALA A 24 -5.99 7.96 -4.84
N PHE A 25 -4.74 8.43 -4.73
CA PHE A 25 -4.15 9.35 -5.70
C PHE A 25 -3.98 8.69 -7.07
N VAL A 26 -3.50 7.45 -7.14
CA VAL A 26 -3.40 6.70 -8.40
C VAL A 26 -4.78 6.56 -9.06
N GLY A 27 -5.78 6.11 -8.30
CA GLY A 27 -7.16 5.99 -8.78
C GLY A 27 -7.75 7.33 -9.21
N PHE A 28 -7.49 8.40 -8.47
CA PHE A 28 -7.95 9.75 -8.80
C PHE A 28 -7.33 10.26 -10.11
N VAL A 29 -6.02 10.05 -10.30
CA VAL A 29 -5.33 10.44 -11.54
C VAL A 29 -5.87 9.64 -12.73
N VAL A 30 -6.02 8.33 -12.59
CA VAL A 30 -6.61 7.47 -13.65
C VAL A 30 -8.05 7.89 -13.95
N TRP A 31 -8.84 8.22 -12.93
CA TRP A 31 -10.21 8.70 -13.13
C TRP A 31 -10.26 10.05 -13.86
N LYS A 32 -9.37 10.98 -13.52
CA LYS A 32 -9.33 12.33 -14.13
C LYS A 32 -8.70 12.37 -15.51
N ARG A 33 -7.68 11.54 -15.76
CA ARG A 33 -6.88 11.57 -17.01
C ARG A 33 -7.17 10.41 -17.94
N GLY A 34 -7.98 9.45 -17.51
CA GLY A 34 -8.19 8.19 -18.22
C GLY A 34 -7.15 7.15 -17.87
N VAL A 35 -7.39 5.92 -18.34
CA VAL A 35 -6.43 4.81 -18.22
C VAL A 35 -5.26 5.12 -19.15
N PRO A 36 -4.01 5.18 -18.64
CA PRO A 36 -2.86 5.44 -19.50
C PRO A 36 -2.68 4.30 -20.52
N ASP A 37 -2.38 4.66 -21.76
CA ASP A 37 -2.10 3.71 -22.83
C ASP A 37 -0.65 3.22 -22.81
N GLY A 38 -0.43 1.99 -23.30
CA GLY A 38 0.91 1.43 -23.47
C GLY A 38 1.62 1.01 -22.17
N PRO A 39 2.97 0.95 -22.16
CA PRO A 39 3.74 0.36 -21.06
C PRO A 39 3.64 1.15 -19.75
N ALA A 40 3.34 2.46 -19.82
CA ALA A 40 3.16 3.30 -18.65
C ALA A 40 2.05 2.81 -17.68
N LEU A 41 1.04 2.12 -18.19
CA LEU A 41 0.02 1.48 -17.34
C LEU A 41 0.65 0.43 -16.42
N VAL A 42 1.49 -0.44 -16.95
CA VAL A 42 2.10 -1.52 -16.19
C VAL A 42 3.24 -0.98 -15.31
N GLU A 43 4.06 -0.10 -15.87
CA GLU A 43 5.25 0.44 -15.18
C GLU A 43 4.90 1.42 -14.07
N VAL A 44 3.91 2.28 -14.25
CA VAL A 44 3.57 3.31 -13.26
C VAL A 44 2.39 2.86 -12.41
N VAL A 45 1.25 2.56 -13.04
CA VAL A 45 0.04 2.18 -12.29
C VAL A 45 0.22 0.80 -11.69
N GLY A 46 0.73 -0.17 -12.46
CA GLY A 46 0.99 -1.53 -11.98
C GLY A 46 1.98 -1.57 -10.82
N VAL A 47 3.12 -0.88 -10.93
CA VAL A 47 4.10 -0.81 -9.83
C VAL A 47 3.54 -0.06 -8.63
N ALA A 48 2.84 1.06 -8.82
CA ALA A 48 2.23 1.79 -7.70
C ALA A 48 1.19 0.94 -6.97
N VAL A 49 0.31 0.24 -7.71
CA VAL A 49 -0.68 -0.67 -7.13
C VAL A 49 -0.01 -1.84 -6.43
N ALA A 50 1.04 -2.43 -7.01
CA ALA A 50 1.77 -3.53 -6.38
C ALA A 50 2.45 -3.10 -5.07
N LEU A 51 3.13 -1.95 -5.06
CA LEU A 51 3.84 -1.43 -3.89
C LEU A 51 2.88 -0.98 -2.80
N PHE A 52 1.93 -0.08 -3.13
CA PHE A 52 0.99 0.43 -2.14
C PHE A 52 -0.05 -0.62 -1.74
N GLY A 53 -0.59 -1.38 -2.69
CA GLY A 53 -1.52 -2.47 -2.41
C GLY A 53 -0.89 -3.60 -1.61
N GLY A 54 0.32 -4.03 -1.98
CA GLY A 54 1.07 -5.05 -1.23
C GLY A 54 1.41 -4.58 0.19
N THR A 55 1.90 -3.34 0.33
CA THR A 55 2.19 -2.76 1.65
C THR A 55 0.95 -2.63 2.52
N LEU A 56 -0.17 -2.19 1.94
CA LEU A 56 -1.45 -2.07 2.63
C LEU A 56 -1.94 -3.44 3.12
N ALA A 57 -1.96 -4.44 2.23
CA ALA A 57 -2.41 -5.80 2.55
C ALA A 57 -1.57 -6.41 3.67
N LEU A 58 -0.24 -6.32 3.59
CA LEU A 58 0.67 -6.82 4.62
C LEU A 58 0.51 -6.08 5.95
N SER A 59 0.31 -4.76 5.90
CA SER A 59 0.15 -3.94 7.11
C SER A 59 -1.16 -4.26 7.83
N ILE A 60 -2.27 -4.34 7.08
CA ILE A 60 -3.58 -4.74 7.59
C ILE A 60 -3.53 -6.17 8.14
N TRP A 61 -2.94 -7.11 7.40
CA TRP A 61 -2.83 -8.49 7.85
C TRP A 61 -2.09 -8.62 9.18
N ARG A 62 -0.95 -7.92 9.35
CA ARG A 62 -0.19 -7.89 10.61
C ARG A 62 -0.94 -7.18 11.73
N LEU A 63 -1.75 -6.16 11.42
CA LEU A 63 -2.61 -5.49 12.39
C LEU A 63 -3.71 -6.43 12.90
N ILE A 64 -4.40 -7.14 11.99
CA ILE A 64 -5.46 -8.11 12.33
C ILE A 64 -4.89 -9.26 13.16
N LYS A 65 -3.75 -9.81 12.74
CA LYS A 65 -3.09 -10.92 13.44
C LYS A 65 -2.45 -10.52 14.76
N ARG A 66 -2.43 -9.21 15.09
CA ARG A 66 -1.71 -8.64 16.24
C ARG A 66 -0.23 -9.05 16.26
N ASP A 67 0.36 -9.15 15.06
CA ASP A 67 1.72 -9.62 14.84
C ASP A 67 2.71 -8.45 14.84
N HIS A 68 2.73 -7.75 15.97
CA HIS A 68 3.52 -6.57 16.23
C HIS A 68 3.77 -6.45 17.74
N PRO A 69 4.92 -5.87 18.15
CA PRO A 69 5.21 -5.61 19.56
C PRO A 69 4.25 -4.57 20.16
#